data_AF-A0A6M3KF57-F1
#
_entry.id   AF-A0A6M3KF57-F1
#
_cell.length_a   1.000
_cell.length_b   1.000
_cell.length_c   1.000
_cell.angle_alpha   90.00
_cell.angle_beta   90.00
_cell.angle_gamma   90.00
#
_symmetry.space_group_name_H-M   'P 1'
#
loop_
_entity.id
_entity.type
_entity.pdbx_description
1 polymer ?
#
loop_
_entity_poly.entity_id
_entity_poly.type
_entity_poly.pdbx_seq_one_letter_code
_entity_poly.pdbx_strand_id
1 'polypeptide(L)'
;MTIEIPIGGLIHHYVTEKKSIRWISNLYGVSTELIRRRLKQYGVPVRHGGEAIETQWINNPARRKKQSEFYLSNVVKSGQEHPNWKGGTEINDSGYILQYDNNHPKSHKNKVRAHRLIMENYLGRYIDRSEVVHHINGNRTDNRIENLLLMTNSEHSKYHWSLKR
;
A
#
# COMPACT_ATOMS: atom_id res chain seq x y z
N MET A 1 -30.86 -2.35 42.69
CA MET A 1 -31.35 -1.02 42.25
C MET A 1 -31.39 -1.01 40.73
N THR A 2 -32.59 -1.07 40.15
CA THR A 2 -32.78 -0.89 38.71
C THR A 2 -32.58 0.58 38.38
N ILE A 3 -31.47 0.91 37.73
CA ILE A 3 -31.26 2.26 37.17
C ILE A 3 -32.29 2.42 36.04
N GLU A 4 -33.27 3.29 36.23
CA GLU A 4 -34.27 3.59 35.22
C GLU A 4 -33.70 4.55 34.18
N ILE A 5 -33.81 4.17 32.91
CA ILE A 5 -33.41 5.02 31.79
C ILE A 5 -34.71 5.50 31.15
N PRO A 6 -35.02 6.80 31.19
CA PRO A 6 -36.23 7.34 30.56
C PRO A 6 -36.24 7.00 29.06
N ILE A 7 -37.33 6.40 28.59
CA ILE A 7 -37.49 5.93 27.20
C ILE A 7 -37.26 7.09 26.22
N GLY A 8 -37.87 8.25 26.51
CA GLY A 8 -37.72 9.46 25.69
C GLY A 8 -36.27 9.95 25.62
N GLY A 9 -35.55 9.93 26.74
CA GLY A 9 -34.13 10.33 26.79
C GLY A 9 -33.23 9.39 25.98
N LEU A 10 -33.46 8.07 26.09
CA LEU A 10 -32.69 7.09 25.32
C LEU A 10 -32.88 7.25 23.81
N ILE A 11 -34.14 7.35 23.36
CA ILE A 11 -34.45 7.47 21.92
C ILE A 11 -33.98 8.81 21.38
N HIS A 12 -34.16 9.91 22.11
CA HIS A 12 -33.72 11.24 21.69
C HIS A 12 -32.19 11.29 21.50
N HIS A 13 -31.41 10.85 22.49
CA HIS A 13 -29.95 10.83 22.37
C HIS A 13 -29.48 9.87 21.28
N TYR A 14 -30.10 8.69 21.17
CA TYR A 14 -29.68 7.70 20.19
C TYR A 14 -30.07 8.13 18.78
N VAL A 15 -31.36 8.35 18.49
CA VAL A 15 -31.91 8.57 17.15
C VAL A 15 -31.76 10.01 16.69
N THR A 16 -32.20 10.99 17.51
CA THR A 16 -32.23 12.41 17.12
C THR A 16 -30.84 13.03 17.16
N GLU A 17 -30.12 12.90 18.27
CA GLU A 17 -28.80 13.52 18.45
C GLU A 17 -27.65 12.64 17.92
N LYS A 18 -27.95 11.45 17.40
CA LYS A 18 -26.97 10.50 16.87
C LYS A 18 -25.81 10.19 17.83
N LYS A 19 -26.06 10.19 19.15
CA LYS A 19 -25.05 9.84 20.15
C LYS A 19 -24.72 8.35 20.07
N SER A 20 -23.48 8.02 20.40
CA SER A 20 -23.04 6.63 20.47
C SER A 20 -23.62 5.92 21.71
N ILE A 21 -23.81 4.60 21.63
CA ILE A 21 -24.22 3.77 22.79
C ILE A 21 -23.25 3.95 23.97
N ARG A 22 -21.96 4.15 23.70
CA ARG A 22 -20.95 4.40 24.73
C ARG A 22 -21.14 5.75 25.42
N TRP A 23 -21.50 6.78 24.67
CA TRP A 23 -21.80 8.10 25.23
C TRP A 23 -23.03 8.03 26.15
N ILE A 24 -24.10 7.37 25.69
CA ILE A 24 -25.34 7.17 26.45
C ILE A 24 -25.07 6.32 27.71
N SER A 25 -24.28 5.26 27.56
CA SER A 25 -23.84 4.40 28.67
C SER A 25 -23.10 5.21 29.75
N ASN A 26 -22.20 6.11 29.37
CA ASN A 26 -21.51 6.99 30.31
C ASN A 26 -22.46 8.00 30.97
N LEU A 27 -23.39 8.60 30.19
CA LEU A 27 -24.36 9.57 30.71
C LEU A 27 -25.21 8.98 31.83
N TYR A 28 -25.74 7.77 31.63
CA TYR A 28 -26.62 7.11 32.58
C TYR A 28 -25.90 6.21 33.58
N GLY A 29 -24.57 6.07 33.48
CA GLY A 29 -23.76 5.21 34.36
C GLY A 29 -24.11 3.72 34.26
N VAL A 30 -24.55 3.26 33.08
CA VAL A 30 -25.01 1.88 32.86
C VAL A 30 -24.15 1.15 31.82
N SER A 31 -24.23 -0.18 31.78
CA SER A 31 -23.50 -0.94 30.77
C SER A 31 -24.01 -0.66 29.35
N THR A 32 -23.10 -0.67 28.39
CA THR A 32 -23.45 -0.56 26.96
C THR A 32 -24.40 -1.66 26.49
N GLU A 33 -24.33 -2.83 27.12
CA GLU A 33 -25.23 -3.95 26.83
C GLU A 33 -26.66 -3.70 27.31
N LEU A 34 -26.84 -3.04 28.46
CA LEU A 34 -28.16 -2.62 28.90
C LEU A 34 -28.82 -1.66 27.90
N ILE A 35 -28.05 -0.71 27.38
CA ILE A 35 -28.51 0.23 26.34
C ILE A 35 -28.94 -0.52 25.07
N ARG A 36 -28.12 -1.47 24.58
CA ARG A 36 -28.47 -2.29 23.39
C ARG A 36 -29.76 -3.07 23.59
N ARG A 37 -29.90 -3.74 24.74
CA ARG A 37 -31.10 -4.50 25.10
C ARG A 37 -32.33 -3.61 25.13
N ARG A 38 -32.22 -2.41 25.71
CA ARG A 38 -33.31 -1.43 25.77
C ARG A 38 -33.70 -0.92 24.39
N LEU A 39 -32.75 -0.56 23.54
CA LEU A 39 -33.03 -0.16 22.15
C LEU A 39 -33.79 -1.26 21.40
N LYS A 40 -33.35 -2.52 21.53
CA LYS A 40 -34.03 -3.67 20.93
C LYS A 40 -35.45 -3.89 21.50
N GLN A 41 -35.63 -3.74 22.81
CA GLN A 41 -36.93 -3.84 23.47
C GLN A 41 -37.91 -2.78 22.95
N TYR A 42 -37.42 -1.58 22.64
CA TYR A 42 -38.21 -0.48 22.08
C TYR A 42 -38.33 -0.53 20.54
N GLY A 43 -37.90 -1.62 19.90
CA GLY A 43 -37.98 -1.79 18.45
C GLY A 43 -37.01 -0.90 17.66
N VAL A 44 -36.03 -0.28 18.33
CA VAL A 44 -35.03 0.57 17.68
C VAL A 44 -33.85 -0.31 17.25
N PRO A 45 -33.59 -0.46 15.94
CA PRO A 45 -32.47 -1.26 15.46
C PRO A 45 -31.15 -0.63 15.88
N VAL A 46 -30.19 -1.48 16.28
CA VAL A 46 -28.84 -1.03 16.61
C VAL A 46 -28.09 -0.76 15.30
N ARG A 47 -27.54 0.45 15.17
CA ARG A 47 -26.66 0.86 14.07
C ARG A 47 -25.56 -0.18 13.82
N HIS A 48 -25.39 -0.57 12.58
CA HIS A 48 -24.32 -1.47 12.16
C HIS A 48 -23.06 -0.70 11.75
N GLY A 49 -21.90 -1.30 12.05
CA GLY A 49 -20.56 -0.99 11.52
C GLY A 49 -20.29 0.47 11.13
N GLY A 50 -20.49 0.80 9.85
CA GLY A 50 -20.16 2.11 9.27
C GLY A 50 -20.85 3.30 9.96
N GLU A 51 -22.15 3.18 10.28
CA GLU A 51 -22.90 4.25 10.96
C GLU A 51 -22.47 4.43 12.43
N ALA A 52 -22.08 3.33 13.08
CA ALA A 52 -21.54 3.36 14.43
C ALA A 52 -20.13 3.98 14.47
N ILE A 53 -19.36 3.84 13.40
CA ILE A 53 -18.05 4.47 13.21
C ILE A 53 -18.25 5.96 12.96
N GLU A 54 -19.08 6.37 12.01
CA GLU A 54 -19.33 7.79 11.68
C GLU A 54 -19.76 8.62 12.92
N THR A 55 -20.67 8.08 13.73
CA THR A 55 -21.13 8.72 14.97
C THR A 55 -20.06 8.76 16.09
N GLN A 56 -19.11 7.82 16.11
CA GLN A 56 -17.96 7.89 17.03
C GLN A 56 -16.97 9.00 16.64
N TRP A 57 -16.86 9.32 15.36
CA TRP A 57 -15.93 10.34 14.84
C TRP A 57 -16.47 11.75 15.09
N ILE A 58 -17.78 11.95 14.89
CA ILE A 58 -18.48 13.21 15.18
C ILE A 58 -18.40 13.57 16.67
N ASN A 59 -18.51 12.57 17.56
CA ASN A 59 -18.59 12.79 19.00
C ASN A 59 -17.24 12.73 19.74
N ASN A 60 -16.10 12.48 19.07
CA ASN A 60 -14.78 12.42 19.71
C ASN A 60 -13.63 12.93 18.80
N PRO A 61 -13.52 14.25 18.60
CA PRO A 61 -12.50 14.85 17.75
C PRO A 61 -11.06 14.62 18.27
N ALA A 62 -10.88 14.46 19.58
CA ALA A 62 -9.56 14.17 20.18
C ALA A 62 -9.02 12.79 19.77
N ARG A 63 -9.91 11.78 19.64
CA ARG A 63 -9.52 10.45 19.14
C ARG A 63 -9.09 10.49 17.68
N ARG A 64 -9.75 11.30 16.85
CA ARG A 64 -9.35 11.53 15.45
C ARG A 64 -7.97 12.17 15.37
N LYS A 65 -7.71 13.20 16.18
CA LYS A 65 -6.41 13.87 16.24
C LYS A 65 -5.29 12.90 16.64
N LYS A 66 -5.49 12.12 17.71
CA LYS A 66 -4.51 11.14 18.20
C LYS A 66 -4.22 10.01 17.19
N GLN A 67 -5.24 9.51 16.48
CA GLN A 67 -5.05 8.51 15.43
C GLN A 67 -4.31 9.11 14.22
N SER A 68 -4.67 10.32 13.79
CA SER A 68 -3.98 11.00 12.70
C SER A 68 -2.52 11.32 13.05
N GLU A 69 -2.25 11.81 14.25
CA GLU A 69 -0.88 12.05 14.75
C GLU A 69 -0.07 10.76 14.83
N PHE A 70 -0.67 9.66 15.29
CA PHE A 70 -0.05 8.33 15.29
C PHE A 70 0.26 7.81 13.88
N TYR A 71 -0.64 8.01 12.91
CA TYR A 71 -0.41 7.66 11.51
C TYR A 71 0.67 8.53 10.87
N LEU A 72 0.69 9.84 11.18
CA LEU A 72 1.71 10.77 10.70
C LEU A 72 3.09 10.50 11.31
N SER A 73 3.14 10.08 12.58
CA SER A 73 4.39 9.69 13.24
C SER A 73 4.93 8.33 12.77
N ASN A 74 4.04 7.45 12.26
CA ASN A 74 4.37 6.13 11.74
C ASN A 74 4.24 6.04 10.22
N VAL A 75 4.37 7.16 9.50
CA VAL A 75 4.49 7.09 8.04
C VAL A 75 5.70 6.22 7.75
N VAL A 76 5.44 5.03 7.22
CA VAL A 76 6.47 4.09 6.83
C VAL A 76 7.32 4.81 5.79
N LYS A 77 8.54 5.19 6.18
CA LYS A 77 9.50 5.79 5.25
C LYS A 77 9.64 4.85 4.06
N SER A 78 9.60 5.38 2.85
CA SER A 78 9.65 4.56 1.64
C SER A 78 10.60 5.20 0.62
N GLY A 79 11.05 4.41 -0.35
CA GLY A 79 12.04 4.88 -1.31
C GLY A 79 13.32 5.35 -0.60
N GLN A 80 13.85 6.50 -1.03
CA GLN A 80 15.09 7.10 -0.52
C GLN A 80 15.08 7.43 0.97
N GLU A 81 13.90 7.62 1.58
CA GLU A 81 13.80 7.94 3.01
C GLU A 81 13.91 6.70 3.90
N HIS A 82 13.79 5.49 3.33
CA HIS A 82 13.88 4.26 4.10
C HIS A 82 15.35 3.91 4.40
N PRO A 83 15.73 3.61 5.65
CA PRO A 83 17.13 3.39 6.03
C PRO A 83 17.81 2.21 5.31
N ASN A 84 17.03 1.20 4.87
CA ASN A 84 17.55 0.07 4.08
C ASN A 84 17.50 0.32 2.56
N TRP A 85 17.27 1.54 2.09
CA TRP A 85 17.22 1.85 0.67
C TRP A 85 18.61 1.78 0.03
N LYS A 86 18.82 0.78 -0.82
CA LYS A 86 20.07 0.54 -1.56
C LYS A 86 20.00 1.08 -2.99
N GLY A 87 19.65 2.36 -3.12
CA GLY A 87 19.54 3.03 -4.42
C GLY A 87 18.41 2.52 -5.33
N GLY A 88 17.49 1.72 -4.79
CA GLY A 88 16.41 1.09 -5.56
C GLY A 88 16.87 -0.08 -6.42
N THR A 89 18.02 -0.68 -6.11
CA THR A 89 18.52 -1.85 -6.83
C THR A 89 18.12 -3.16 -6.14
N GLU A 90 17.79 -4.17 -6.93
CA GLU A 90 17.61 -5.56 -6.47
C GLU A 90 18.11 -6.54 -7.51
N ILE A 91 18.44 -7.77 -7.11
CA ILE A 91 18.75 -8.86 -8.04
C ILE A 91 17.53 -9.77 -8.10
N ASN A 92 17.03 -10.07 -9.31
CA ASN A 92 15.91 -10.99 -9.47
C ASN A 92 16.38 -12.46 -9.45
N ASP A 93 15.43 -13.40 -9.42
CA ASP A 93 15.73 -14.85 -9.43
C ASP A 93 16.50 -15.31 -10.68
N SER A 94 16.45 -14.52 -11.75
CA SER A 94 17.23 -14.72 -12.97
C SER A 94 18.63 -14.07 -12.90
N GLY A 95 19.07 -13.54 -11.76
CA GLY A 95 20.41 -12.96 -11.59
C GLY A 95 20.62 -11.59 -12.23
N TYR A 96 19.58 -10.93 -12.73
CA TYR A 96 19.68 -9.58 -13.28
C TYR A 96 19.48 -8.51 -12.20
N ILE A 97 20.30 -7.44 -12.28
CA ILE A 97 20.07 -6.23 -11.49
C ILE A 97 18.86 -5.49 -12.07
N LEU A 98 17.87 -5.23 -11.22
CA LEU A 98 16.72 -4.36 -11.46
C LEU A 98 16.96 -3.02 -10.77
N GLN A 99 16.64 -1.94 -11.46
CA GLN A 99 16.70 -0.58 -10.97
C GLN A 99 15.28 -0.04 -10.85
N TYR A 100 14.95 0.54 -9.70
CA TYR A 100 13.70 1.26 -9.51
C TYR A 100 13.65 2.49 -10.42
N ASP A 101 12.65 2.53 -11.29
CA ASP A 101 12.32 3.64 -12.17
C ASP A 101 10.83 3.52 -12.52
N ASN A 102 10.00 4.35 -11.89
CA ASN A 102 8.56 4.39 -12.14
C ASN A 102 8.18 5.21 -13.37
N ASN A 103 9.09 6.04 -13.88
CA ASN A 103 8.85 6.93 -15.01
C ASN A 103 9.23 6.28 -16.35
N HIS A 104 10.02 5.21 -16.32
CA HIS A 104 10.41 4.50 -17.53
C HIS A 104 9.19 3.88 -18.24
N PRO A 105 9.00 4.12 -19.55
CA PRO A 105 7.83 3.66 -20.31
C PRO A 105 7.75 2.13 -20.41
N LYS A 106 8.87 1.44 -20.20
CA LYS A 106 8.98 -0.03 -20.21
C LYS A 106 9.26 -0.60 -18.81
N SER A 107 8.93 0.13 -17.76
CA SER A 107 9.03 -0.38 -16.40
C SER A 107 8.03 -1.51 -16.16
N HIS A 108 8.45 -2.48 -15.34
CA HIS A 108 7.59 -3.54 -14.83
C HIS A 108 7.66 -3.52 -13.31
N LYS A 109 6.51 -3.36 -12.64
CA LYS A 109 6.43 -3.19 -11.17
C LYS A 109 7.37 -2.06 -10.68
N ASN A 110 7.39 -0.93 -11.41
CA ASN A 110 8.25 0.24 -11.16
C ASN A 110 9.76 -0.05 -11.24
N LYS A 111 10.16 -1.11 -11.94
CA LYS A 111 11.57 -1.51 -12.09
C LYS A 111 11.91 -1.79 -13.54
N VAL A 112 13.16 -1.54 -13.90
CA VAL A 112 13.74 -1.81 -15.22
C VAL A 112 15.04 -2.58 -15.03
N ARG A 113 15.44 -3.42 -15.98
CA ARG A 113 16.74 -4.11 -15.90
C ARG A 113 17.87 -3.11 -16.11
N ALA A 114 18.85 -3.07 -15.21
CA ALA A 114 19.92 -2.08 -15.20
C ALA A 114 20.74 -2.08 -16.50
N HIS A 115 21.04 -3.26 -17.07
CA HIS A 115 21.75 -3.35 -18.35
C HIS A 115 20.99 -2.69 -19.51
N ARG A 116 19.64 -2.68 -19.48
CA ARG A 116 18.85 -2.00 -20.52
C ARG A 116 18.98 -0.50 -20.36
N LEU A 117 18.84 0.03 -19.14
CA LEU A 117 19.00 1.46 -18.89
C LEU A 117 20.37 1.99 -19.32
N ILE A 118 21.44 1.25 -19.02
CA ILE A 118 22.80 1.63 -19.42
C ILE A 118 22.94 1.67 -20.94
N MET A 119 22.43 0.66 -21.63
CA MET A 119 22.45 0.61 -23.10
C MET A 119 21.52 1.67 -23.73
N GLU A 120 20.35 1.95 -23.16
CA GLU A 120 19.45 3.01 -23.60
C GLU A 120 20.09 4.40 -23.48
N ASN A 121 20.76 4.65 -22.35
CA ASN A 121 21.53 5.87 -22.15
C ASN A 121 22.69 5.99 -23.14
N TYR A 122 23.39 4.90 -23.42
CA TYR A 122 24.46 4.87 -24.43
C TYR A 122 23.96 5.13 -25.86
N LEU A 123 22.79 4.59 -26.21
CA LEU A 123 22.17 4.79 -27.52
C LEU A 123 21.48 6.15 -27.68
N GLY A 124 21.13 6.82 -26.58
CA GLY A 124 20.28 8.02 -26.59
C GLY A 124 18.83 7.75 -27.00
N ARG A 125 18.38 6.48 -26.96
CA ARG A 125 17.01 6.07 -27.26
C ARG A 125 16.61 4.82 -26.48
N TYR A 126 15.31 4.58 -26.36
CA TYR A 126 14.80 3.32 -25.80
C TYR A 126 15.14 2.13 -26.70
N ILE A 127 15.45 0.98 -26.08
CA ILE A 127 15.69 -0.28 -26.78
C ILE A 127 14.35 -0.84 -27.24
N ASP A 128 14.24 -1.23 -28.49
CA ASP A 128 13.02 -1.76 -29.10
C ASP A 128 12.59 -3.11 -28.49
N ARG A 129 11.36 -3.57 -28.79
CA ARG A 129 10.87 -4.89 -28.40
C ARG A 129 11.58 -6.03 -29.16
N SER A 130 12.07 -5.75 -30.36
CA SER A 130 12.83 -6.69 -31.19
C SER A 130 14.31 -6.82 -30.80
N GLU A 131 14.78 -5.92 -29.93
CA GLU A 131 16.16 -5.82 -29.48
C GLU A 131 16.34 -6.41 -28.06
N VAL A 132 17.48 -7.06 -27.85
CA VAL A 132 17.92 -7.65 -26.58
C VAL A 132 19.35 -7.23 -26.29
N VAL A 133 19.65 -7.04 -25.00
CA VAL A 133 21.02 -6.79 -24.53
C VAL A 133 21.58 -8.09 -23.99
N HIS A 134 22.72 -8.49 -24.53
CA HIS A 134 23.46 -9.68 -24.16
C HIS A 134 24.70 -9.31 -23.34
N HIS A 135 25.00 -10.09 -22.30
CA HIS A 135 26.22 -9.97 -21.51
C HIS A 135 27.30 -10.86 -22.10
N ILE A 136 28.37 -10.27 -22.64
CA ILE A 136 29.42 -10.99 -23.39
C ILE A 136 30.14 -12.00 -22.48
N ASN A 137 30.47 -11.62 -21.25
CA ASN A 137 31.12 -12.51 -20.27
C ASN A 137 30.15 -13.47 -19.56
N GLY A 138 28.85 -13.45 -19.88
CA GLY A 138 27.82 -14.25 -19.21
C GLY A 138 27.46 -13.81 -17.79
N ASN A 139 28.18 -12.85 -17.20
CA ASN A 139 27.91 -12.31 -15.87
C ASN A 139 26.81 -11.23 -15.92
N ARG A 140 25.60 -11.60 -15.47
CA ARG A 140 24.40 -10.75 -15.49
C ARG A 140 24.46 -9.52 -14.57
N THR A 141 25.45 -9.44 -13.68
CA THR A 141 25.66 -8.28 -12.80
C THR A 141 26.74 -7.32 -13.32
N ASP A 142 27.57 -7.73 -14.30
CA ASP A 142 28.58 -6.87 -14.91
C ASP A 142 27.96 -6.05 -16.05
N ASN A 143 27.43 -4.88 -15.72
CA ASN A 143 26.74 -4.01 -16.68
C ASN A 143 27.62 -2.90 -17.25
N ARG A 144 28.95 -3.07 -17.24
CA ARG A 144 29.85 -2.13 -17.93
C ARG A 144 29.54 -2.15 -19.43
N ILE A 145 29.54 -0.99 -20.08
CA ILE A 145 29.06 -0.87 -21.47
C ILE A 145 29.85 -1.76 -22.43
N GLU A 146 31.16 -1.93 -22.18
CA GLU A 146 32.03 -2.82 -22.96
C GLU A 146 31.69 -4.31 -22.83
N ASN A 147 30.92 -4.70 -21.82
CA ASN A 147 30.45 -6.07 -21.60
C ASN A 147 29.02 -6.31 -22.14
N LEU A 148 28.37 -5.26 -22.66
CA LEU A 148 27.00 -5.31 -23.16
C LEU A 148 26.98 -5.27 -24.69
N LEU A 149 26.22 -6.17 -25.29
CA LEU A 149 26.03 -6.24 -26.74
C LEU A 149 24.55 -6.12 -27.08
N LEU A 150 24.18 -5.15 -27.92
CA LEU A 150 22.82 -5.05 -28.46
C LEU A 150 22.68 -5.99 -29.66
N MET A 151 21.66 -6.83 -29.64
CA MET A 151 21.37 -7.80 -30.69
C MET A 151 19.87 -7.83 -30.98
N THR A 152 19.48 -8.30 -32.15
CA THR A 152 18.09 -8.71 -32.40
C THR A 152 17.78 -10.03 -31.71
N ASN A 153 16.49 -10.30 -31.45
CA ASN A 153 16.05 -11.60 -30.93
C ASN A 153 16.50 -12.79 -31.80
N SER A 154 16.56 -12.59 -33.12
CA SER A 154 17.01 -13.63 -34.08
C SER A 154 18.50 -13.93 -33.91
N GLU A 155 19.34 -12.90 -33.85
CA GLU A 155 20.79 -13.06 -33.65
C GLU A 155 21.11 -13.68 -32.30
N HIS A 156 20.43 -13.23 -31.23
CA HIS A 156 20.61 -13.79 -29.90
C HIS A 156 20.25 -15.29 -29.85
N SER A 157 19.17 -15.68 -30.54
CA SER A 157 18.76 -17.10 -30.62
C SER A 157 19.80 -17.94 -31.34
N LYS A 158 20.36 -17.43 -32.45
CA LYS A 158 21.44 -18.10 -33.20
C LYS A 158 22.71 -18.24 -32.35
N TYR A 159 23.08 -17.20 -31.62
CA TYR A 159 24.26 -17.19 -30.75
C TYR A 159 24.21 -18.28 -29.67
N HIS A 160 23.06 -18.42 -28.99
CA HIS A 160 22.88 -19.50 -28.01
C HIS A 160 22.86 -20.90 -28.65
N TRP A 161 22.41 -21.01 -29.90
CA TRP A 161 22.44 -22.28 -30.61
C TRP A 161 23.87 -22.69 -30.99
N SER A 162 24.71 -21.73 -31.39
CA SER A 162 26.12 -22.00 -31.72
C SER A 162 26.97 -22.41 -30.51
N LEU A 163 26.66 -21.92 -29.30
CA LEU A 163 27.41 -22.25 -28.08
C LEU A 163 27.04 -23.62 -27.48
N LYS A 164 25.92 -24.23 -27.91
CA LYS A 164 25.46 -25.54 -27.44
C LYS A 164 26.00 -26.73 -28.26
N ARG A 165 26.82 -26.47 -29.28
CA ARG A 165 27.56 -27.47 -30.07
C ARG A 165 28.98 -27.57 -29.57
#